data_AF-A0A644WAX7-F1
#
_entry.id   AF-A0A644WAX7-F1
#
_cell.length_a   1.000
_cell.length_b   1.000
_cell.length_c   1.000
_cell.angle_alpha   90.00
_cell.angle_beta   90.00
_cell.angle_gamma   90.00
#
_symmetry.space_group_name_H-M   'P 1'
#
loop_
_entity.id
_entity.type
_entity.pdbx_description
1 polymer ?
#
loop_
_entity_poly.entity_id
_entity_poly.type
_entity_poly.pdbx_seq_one_letter_code
_entity_poly.pdbx_strand_id
1 'polypeptide(L)'
;MATTEVKCKLCGMHYSKEEMSDEHYPARSVGNEDIVALDIVKMIDSFQSEEMRNDVLKRLSTGESTDNVLGDIFDTKLSKSIYPTGRTARTLCRKCNTFLGKYDAAYLKFFLLDGEPKKIKGFKESTKLQIIKSIFGKFLSVPEAKNEEFDFLNFLKDESETKYSGKWRLYFVKRDFSTDLLGLNDIGTGKITFDEGIVYELSDDKFIFNLMNFEKHSCFLMTNIFAILNRNYVLVKGVGNDGGYHAQILMMRLFQNMYG
;
A
#
# COMPACT_ATOMS: atom_id res chain seq x y z
N MET A 1 -34.86 6.38 -13.32
CA MET A 1 -33.40 6.17 -13.40
C MET A 1 -33.11 4.86 -12.70
N ALA A 2 -32.45 3.90 -13.36
CA ALA A 2 -32.08 2.65 -12.71
C ALA A 2 -31.04 2.96 -11.62
N THR A 3 -31.39 2.72 -10.36
CA THR A 3 -30.45 2.80 -9.23
C THR A 3 -29.31 1.83 -9.50
N THR A 4 -28.10 2.37 -9.69
CA THR A 4 -26.91 1.55 -9.89
C THR A 4 -26.53 0.94 -8.55
N GLU A 5 -26.94 -0.30 -8.32
CA GLU A 5 -26.54 -1.03 -7.13
C GLU A 5 -25.10 -1.53 -7.25
N VAL A 6 -24.37 -1.48 -6.13
CA VAL A 6 -22.97 -1.90 -6.04
C VAL A 6 -22.88 -3.05 -5.04
N LYS A 7 -22.18 -4.12 -5.43
CA LYS A 7 -21.93 -5.28 -4.57
C LYS A 7 -20.83 -4.95 -3.55
N CYS A 8 -21.14 -5.07 -2.26
CA CYS A 8 -20.14 -4.99 -1.20
C CYS A 8 -19.23 -6.22 -1.25
N LYS A 9 -17.91 -6.03 -1.33
CA LYS A 9 -16.94 -7.13 -1.41
C LYS A 9 -16.86 -7.98 -0.16
N LEU A 10 -17.10 -7.40 1.03
CA LEU A 10 -17.06 -8.18 2.27
C LEU A 10 -18.32 -9.02 2.41
N CYS A 11 -19.50 -8.42 2.55
CA CYS A 11 -20.73 -9.19 2.81
C CYS A 11 -21.37 -9.81 1.56
N GLY A 12 -21.02 -9.37 0.35
CA GLY A 12 -21.59 -9.87 -0.90
C GLY A 12 -22.97 -9.31 -1.28
N MET A 13 -23.58 -8.49 -0.41
CA MET A 13 -24.89 -7.88 -0.63
C MET A 13 -24.79 -6.65 -1.55
N HIS A 14 -25.87 -6.34 -2.25
CA HIS A 14 -26.00 -5.17 -3.12
C HIS A 14 -26.58 -3.98 -2.34
N TYR A 15 -26.06 -2.79 -2.62
CA TYR A 15 -26.45 -1.56 -1.94
C TYR A 15 -26.54 -0.41 -2.95
N SER A 16 -27.34 0.60 -2.63
CA SER A 16 -27.31 1.88 -3.35
C SER A 16 -25.96 2.57 -3.18
N LYS A 17 -25.62 3.50 -4.09
CA LYS A 17 -24.35 4.26 -4.01
C LYS A 17 -24.23 5.04 -2.70
N GLU A 18 -25.34 5.50 -2.15
CA GLU A 18 -25.44 6.28 -0.92
C GLU A 18 -25.18 5.41 0.32
N GLU A 19 -25.44 4.11 0.24
CA GLU A 19 -25.17 3.15 1.32
C GLU A 19 -23.74 2.59 1.27
N MET A 20 -23.03 2.80 0.16
CA MET A 20 -21.62 2.50 0.05
C MET A 20 -20.79 3.48 0.89
N SER A 21 -19.65 3.01 1.36
CA SER A 21 -18.71 3.85 2.08
C SER A 21 -17.90 4.68 1.09
N ASP A 22 -17.94 6.00 1.28
CA ASP A 22 -17.05 6.95 0.61
C ASP A 22 -15.65 6.96 1.23
N GLU A 23 -15.50 6.44 2.45
CA GLU A 23 -14.19 6.21 3.04
C GLU A 23 -13.63 4.90 2.51
N HIS A 24 -12.43 4.96 1.96
CA HIS A 24 -11.68 3.77 1.62
C HIS A 24 -10.68 3.45 2.70
N TYR A 25 -10.42 2.16 2.77
CA TYR A 25 -9.44 1.59 3.65
C TYR A 25 -8.03 1.74 3.05
N PRO A 26 -7.06 2.30 3.77
CA PRO A 26 -7.10 2.57 5.20
C PRO A 26 -7.85 3.89 5.47
N ALA A 27 -8.71 3.92 6.52
CA ALA A 27 -9.53 5.09 6.86
C ALA A 27 -8.71 6.40 6.91
N ARG A 28 -9.32 7.59 6.77
CA ARG A 28 -8.57 8.86 6.91
C ARG A 28 -7.76 8.95 8.20
N SER A 29 -8.27 8.36 9.29
CA SER A 29 -7.61 8.26 10.60
C SER A 29 -6.26 7.51 10.57
N VAL A 30 -6.01 6.71 9.54
CA VAL A 30 -4.76 6.00 9.27
C VAL A 30 -4.00 6.59 8.06
N GLY A 31 -4.29 7.83 7.65
CA GLY A 31 -3.43 8.64 6.78
C GLY A 31 -3.76 8.69 5.29
N ASN A 32 -4.92 8.19 4.86
CA ASN A 32 -5.35 8.20 3.45
C ASN A 32 -5.94 9.57 3.06
N GLU A 33 -5.12 10.62 3.05
CA GLU A 33 -5.56 11.99 2.71
C GLU A 33 -5.32 12.36 1.24
N ASP A 34 -4.22 11.92 0.61
CA ASP A 34 -3.97 12.01 -0.83
C ASP A 34 -3.07 10.86 -1.31
N ILE A 35 -3.31 10.34 -2.51
CA ILE A 35 -2.47 9.33 -3.14
C ILE A 35 -1.90 9.89 -4.43
N VAL A 36 -0.59 10.10 -4.43
CA VAL A 36 0.18 10.66 -5.53
C VAL A 36 0.92 9.58 -6.31
N ALA A 37 0.83 9.59 -7.64
CA ALA A 37 1.74 8.79 -8.46
C ALA A 37 2.84 9.64 -9.05
N LEU A 38 3.91 8.97 -9.45
CA LEU A 38 4.84 9.51 -10.41
C LEU A 38 4.13 9.83 -11.74
N ASP A 39 4.25 11.07 -12.16
CA ASP A 39 3.94 11.54 -13.50
C ASP A 39 5.14 11.28 -14.42
N ILE A 40 5.10 10.14 -15.09
CA ILE A 40 6.16 9.65 -15.97
C ILE A 40 6.47 10.64 -17.09
N VAL A 41 5.46 11.33 -17.63
CA VAL A 41 5.66 12.31 -18.71
C VAL A 41 6.46 13.49 -18.18
N LYS A 42 6.03 14.06 -17.05
CA LYS A 42 6.78 15.14 -16.40
C LYS A 42 8.18 14.70 -16.01
N MET A 43 8.38 13.45 -15.59
CA MET A 43 9.69 12.91 -15.27
C MET A 43 10.62 12.90 -16.49
N ILE A 44 10.14 12.43 -17.65
CA ILE A 44 10.92 12.44 -18.89
C ILE A 44 11.29 13.87 -19.31
N ASP A 45 10.32 14.80 -19.29
CA ASP A 45 10.55 16.21 -19.61
C ASP A 45 11.55 16.86 -18.64
N SER A 46 11.46 16.49 -17.36
CA SER A 46 12.32 16.97 -16.28
C SER A 46 13.77 16.51 -16.44
N PHE A 47 14.01 15.28 -16.88
CA PHE A 47 15.35 14.77 -17.17
C PHE A 47 16.04 15.51 -18.34
N GLN A 48 15.26 16.17 -19.20
CA GLN A 48 15.79 16.98 -20.31
C GLN A 48 15.96 18.46 -19.94
N SER A 49 15.51 18.87 -18.75
CA SER A 49 15.56 20.27 -18.31
C SER A 49 16.91 20.65 -17.68
N GLU A 50 17.65 21.55 -18.35
CA GLU A 50 18.86 22.15 -17.76
C GLU A 50 18.55 22.98 -16.51
N GLU A 51 17.37 23.61 -16.45
CA GLU A 51 16.92 24.41 -15.31
C GLU A 51 16.78 23.55 -14.06
N MET A 52 16.14 22.38 -14.18
CA MET A 52 16.00 21.45 -13.05
C MET A 52 17.37 20.94 -12.59
N ARG A 53 18.26 20.59 -13.52
CA ARG A 53 19.61 20.12 -13.16
C ARG A 53 20.38 21.19 -12.38
N ASN A 54 20.27 22.44 -12.79
CA ASN A 54 20.94 23.56 -12.12
C ASN A 54 20.34 23.84 -10.73
N ASP A 55 19.01 23.73 -10.58
CA ASP A 55 18.30 23.85 -9.29
C ASP A 55 18.76 22.77 -8.30
N VAL A 56 18.82 21.50 -8.73
CA VAL A 56 19.32 20.38 -7.90
C VAL A 56 20.76 20.63 -7.46
N LEU A 57 21.66 20.94 -8.39
CA LEU A 57 23.08 21.17 -8.09
C LEU A 57 23.26 22.33 -7.10
N LYS A 58 22.48 23.40 -7.24
CA LYS A 58 22.50 24.55 -6.34
C LYS A 58 22.05 24.15 -4.93
N ARG A 59 20.93 23.44 -4.78
CA ARG A 59 20.40 23.02 -3.47
C ARG A 59 21.34 22.06 -2.73
N LEU A 60 21.95 21.13 -3.47
CA LEU A 60 22.99 20.26 -2.91
C LEU A 60 24.24 21.05 -2.48
N SER A 61 24.65 22.04 -3.29
CA SER A 61 25.80 22.90 -2.93
C SER A 61 25.55 23.77 -1.69
N THR A 62 24.29 24.04 -1.36
CA THR A 62 23.89 24.75 -0.13
C THR A 62 23.76 23.83 1.10
N GLY A 63 24.09 22.54 0.96
CA GLY A 63 24.13 21.58 2.06
C GLY A 63 22.81 20.86 2.34
N GLU A 64 21.82 20.99 1.45
CA GLU A 64 20.57 20.23 1.56
C GLU A 64 20.81 18.75 1.24
N SER A 65 20.16 17.84 1.99
CA SER A 65 20.35 16.40 1.75
C SER A 65 19.69 15.98 0.44
N THR A 66 20.30 15.02 -0.26
CA THR A 66 19.78 14.44 -1.50
C THR A 66 18.33 13.97 -1.35
N ASP A 67 18.01 13.31 -0.24
CA ASP A 67 16.66 12.80 0.03
C ASP A 67 15.61 13.92 0.10
N ASN A 68 15.96 15.06 0.71
CA ASN A 68 15.04 16.20 0.82
C ASN A 68 14.83 16.88 -0.54
N VAL A 69 15.89 17.02 -1.33
CA VAL A 69 15.82 17.62 -2.67
C VAL A 69 14.98 16.76 -3.61
N LEU A 70 15.22 15.44 -3.62
CA LEU A 70 14.45 14.49 -4.44
C LEU A 70 12.99 14.42 -3.99
N GLY A 71 12.73 14.42 -2.68
CA GLY A 71 11.37 14.43 -2.14
C GLY A 71 10.58 15.65 -2.57
N ASP A 72 11.15 16.84 -2.44
CA ASP A 72 10.50 18.10 -2.82
C ASP A 72 10.27 18.21 -4.33
N ILE A 73 11.24 17.78 -5.16
CA ILE A 73 11.07 17.73 -6.62
C ILE A 73 9.95 16.77 -7.00
N PHE A 74 9.89 15.61 -6.34
CA PHE A 74 8.79 14.69 -6.56
C PHE A 74 7.45 15.35 -6.24
N ASP A 75 7.29 15.87 -5.03
CA ASP A 75 6.01 16.42 -4.56
C ASP A 75 5.55 17.61 -5.41
N THR A 76 6.48 18.49 -5.80
CA THR A 76 6.15 19.75 -6.49
C THR A 76 6.10 19.64 -8.01
N LYS A 77 6.93 18.79 -8.63
CA LYS A 77 7.12 18.76 -10.10
C LYS A 77 6.76 17.43 -10.73
N LEU A 78 7.02 16.30 -10.06
CA LEU A 78 6.87 14.98 -10.67
C LEU A 78 5.64 14.21 -10.20
N SER A 79 4.94 14.69 -9.19
CA SER A 79 3.75 14.02 -8.67
C SER A 79 2.50 14.38 -9.49
N LYS A 80 1.55 13.46 -9.49
CA LYS A 80 0.16 13.70 -9.86
C LYS A 80 -0.75 13.07 -8.82
N SER A 81 -1.71 13.81 -8.32
CA SER A 81 -2.74 13.22 -7.46
C SER A 81 -3.61 12.28 -8.29
N ILE A 82 -3.69 11.02 -7.88
CA ILE A 82 -4.58 10.01 -8.48
C ILE A 82 -5.91 9.98 -7.72
N TYR A 83 -5.84 10.19 -6.40
CA TYR A 83 -7.00 10.12 -5.51
C TYR A 83 -6.94 11.24 -4.45
N PRO A 84 -7.34 12.47 -4.81
CA PRO A 84 -7.20 13.66 -3.96
C PRO A 84 -8.06 13.66 -2.70
N THR A 85 -8.99 12.71 -2.58
CA THR A 85 -9.85 12.52 -1.40
C THR A 85 -9.58 11.19 -0.69
N GLY A 86 -8.45 10.55 -1.02
CA GLY A 86 -8.17 9.14 -0.76
C GLY A 86 -8.79 8.25 -1.84
N ARG A 87 -8.27 7.02 -2.02
CA ARG A 87 -8.87 6.04 -2.96
C ARG A 87 -10.36 5.94 -2.64
N THR A 88 -11.29 5.85 -3.60
CA THR A 88 -12.74 5.70 -3.29
C THR A 88 -13.38 4.72 -4.26
N ALA A 89 -12.91 3.47 -4.26
CA ALA A 89 -13.48 2.44 -5.13
C ALA A 89 -14.95 2.06 -4.77
N ARG A 90 -15.50 2.58 -3.66
CA ARG A 90 -16.84 2.27 -3.12
C ARG A 90 -17.12 0.76 -3.17
N THR A 91 -16.18 -0.04 -2.67
CA THR A 91 -16.26 -1.52 -2.69
C THR A 91 -16.87 -2.11 -1.43
N LEU A 92 -17.03 -1.31 -0.36
CA LEU A 92 -17.55 -1.73 0.93
C LEU A 92 -18.80 -0.93 1.29
N CYS A 93 -19.82 -1.60 1.84
CA CYS A 93 -20.94 -0.91 2.46
C CYS A 93 -20.51 -0.30 3.80
N ARG A 94 -21.20 0.75 4.25
CA ARG A 94 -20.89 1.46 5.51
C ARG A 94 -20.75 0.52 6.70
N LYS A 95 -21.65 -0.47 6.84
CA LYS A 95 -21.61 -1.47 7.93
C LYS A 95 -20.33 -2.31 7.91
N CYS A 96 -19.91 -2.79 6.73
CA CYS A 96 -18.69 -3.58 6.59
C CYS A 96 -17.44 -2.72 6.84
N ASN A 97 -17.45 -1.47 6.37
CA ASN A 97 -16.35 -0.54 6.63
C ASN A 97 -16.20 -0.27 8.15
N THR A 98 -17.32 0.01 8.83
CA THR A 98 -17.33 0.17 10.30
C THR A 98 -16.85 -1.08 11.03
N PHE A 99 -17.26 -2.28 10.59
CA PHE A 99 -16.79 -3.53 11.16
C PHE A 99 -15.26 -3.68 11.06
N LEU A 100 -14.68 -3.34 9.90
CA LEU A 100 -13.23 -3.42 9.70
C LEU A 100 -12.47 -2.37 10.52
N GLY A 101 -13.07 -1.21 10.81
CA GLY A 101 -12.44 -0.12 11.56
C GLY A 101 -11.88 -0.50 12.94
N LYS A 102 -12.36 -1.59 13.57
CA LYS A 102 -11.75 -2.11 14.81
C LYS A 102 -10.36 -2.72 14.59
N TYR A 103 -10.13 -3.32 13.43
CA TYR A 103 -8.82 -3.85 13.03
C TYR A 103 -7.84 -2.70 12.78
N ASP A 104 -8.32 -1.58 12.25
CA ASP A 104 -7.54 -0.36 11.96
C ASP A 104 -7.06 0.27 13.23
N ALA A 105 -7.89 0.30 14.26
CA ALA A 105 -7.48 0.83 15.55
C ALA A 105 -6.27 0.07 16.12
N ALA A 106 -6.20 -1.25 15.89
CA ALA A 106 -5.03 -2.06 16.26
C ALA A 106 -3.83 -1.75 15.35
N TYR A 107 -4.05 -1.66 14.03
CA TYR A 107 -3.02 -1.31 13.06
C TYR A 107 -2.44 0.08 13.27
N LEU A 108 -3.26 1.10 13.58
CA LEU A 108 -2.83 2.47 13.83
C LEU A 108 -1.95 2.56 15.07
N LYS A 109 -2.35 1.91 16.17
CA LYS A 109 -1.52 1.85 17.39
C LYS A 109 -0.18 1.19 17.13
N PHE A 110 -0.21 0.15 16.30
CA PHE A 110 0.97 -0.56 15.87
C PHE A 110 1.87 0.30 14.98
N PHE A 111 1.27 1.05 14.05
CA PHE A 111 1.90 2.06 13.19
C PHE A 111 2.61 3.16 13.97
N LEU A 112 1.90 3.83 14.86
CA LEU A 112 2.41 4.96 15.66
C LEU A 112 3.60 4.59 16.56
N LEU A 113 3.90 3.30 16.71
CA LEU A 113 4.99 2.77 17.54
C LEU A 113 6.05 2.04 16.70
N ASP A 114 6.10 2.32 15.39
CA ASP A 114 7.05 1.72 14.43
C ASP A 114 7.05 0.19 14.42
N GLY A 115 5.92 -0.41 14.83
CA GLY A 115 5.77 -1.84 14.91
C GLY A 115 6.63 -2.50 15.99
N GLU A 116 7.18 -1.74 16.92
CA GLU A 116 8.05 -2.24 18.00
C GLU A 116 7.23 -2.97 19.07
N PRO A 117 7.36 -4.31 19.21
CA PRO A 117 6.54 -5.11 20.13
C PRO A 117 6.60 -4.63 21.58
N LYS A 118 7.79 -4.16 21.99
CA LYS A 118 8.08 -3.74 23.36
C LYS A 118 7.38 -2.43 23.72
N LYS A 119 7.08 -1.58 22.74
CA LYS A 119 6.41 -0.29 22.94
C LYS A 119 4.88 -0.44 22.92
N ILE A 120 4.36 -1.48 22.28
CA ILE A 120 2.92 -1.69 22.10
C ILE A 120 2.30 -2.29 23.39
N LYS A 121 1.61 -1.43 24.16
CA LYS A 121 0.83 -1.90 25.31
C LYS A 121 -0.31 -2.82 24.86
N GLY A 122 -0.41 -4.00 25.47
CA GLY A 122 -1.48 -4.96 25.14
C GLY A 122 -1.27 -5.70 23.82
N PHE A 123 -0.02 -5.91 23.40
CA PHE A 123 0.37 -6.68 22.20
C PHE A 123 0.18 -8.20 22.36
N LYS A 124 -1.05 -8.58 22.71
CA LYS A 124 -1.51 -9.96 22.83
C LYS A 124 -1.82 -10.52 21.44
N GLU A 125 -2.00 -11.84 21.36
CA GLU A 125 -2.27 -12.56 20.12
C GLU A 125 -3.49 -12.02 19.36
N SER A 126 -4.56 -11.65 20.07
CA SER A 126 -5.74 -11.01 19.47
C SER A 126 -5.42 -9.69 18.77
N THR A 127 -4.62 -8.81 19.38
CA THR A 127 -4.18 -7.55 18.79
C THR A 127 -3.34 -7.80 17.53
N LYS A 128 -2.45 -8.80 17.58
CA LYS A 128 -1.62 -9.20 16.42
C LYS A 128 -2.49 -9.70 15.26
N LEU A 129 -3.49 -10.53 15.55
CA LEU A 129 -4.44 -11.01 14.54
C LEU A 129 -5.29 -9.88 13.96
N GLN A 130 -5.71 -8.90 14.76
CA GLN A 130 -6.40 -7.71 14.26
C GLN A 130 -5.53 -6.90 13.30
N ILE A 131 -4.23 -6.77 13.58
CA ILE A 131 -3.27 -6.13 12.66
C ILE A 131 -3.20 -6.90 11.33
N ILE A 132 -3.08 -8.23 11.39
CA ILE A 132 -3.09 -9.07 10.18
C ILE A 132 -4.39 -8.90 9.38
N LYS A 133 -5.55 -8.95 10.04
CA LYS A 133 -6.86 -8.78 9.38
C LYS A 133 -7.04 -7.38 8.81
N SER A 134 -6.53 -6.35 9.48
CA SER A 134 -6.46 -4.98 8.96
C SER A 134 -5.71 -4.95 7.63
N ILE A 135 -4.54 -5.58 7.57
CA ILE A 135 -3.72 -5.66 6.36
C ILE A 135 -4.51 -6.33 5.22
N PHE A 136 -5.11 -7.50 5.44
CA PHE A 136 -5.92 -8.19 4.43
C PHE A 136 -7.14 -7.35 3.98
N GLY A 137 -7.78 -6.63 4.91
CA GLY A 137 -8.91 -5.75 4.63
C GLY A 137 -8.58 -4.61 3.66
N LYS A 138 -7.32 -4.14 3.65
CA LYS A 138 -6.84 -3.10 2.70
C LYS A 138 -7.11 -3.50 1.25
N PHE A 139 -6.88 -4.75 0.86
CA PHE A 139 -7.05 -5.19 -0.54
C PHE A 139 -8.48 -5.24 -1.03
N LEU A 140 -9.47 -5.37 -0.15
CA LEU A 140 -10.88 -5.27 -0.57
C LEU A 140 -11.17 -3.92 -1.23
N SER A 141 -10.41 -2.93 -0.82
CA SER A 141 -10.62 -1.55 -1.20
C SER A 141 -9.85 -1.23 -2.47
N VAL A 142 -8.64 -1.77 -2.68
CA VAL A 142 -7.74 -1.48 -3.82
C VAL A 142 -8.46 -1.47 -5.19
N PRO A 143 -8.39 -0.36 -5.96
CA PRO A 143 -9.03 -0.22 -7.28
C PRO A 143 -8.60 -1.30 -8.29
N GLU A 144 -7.33 -1.66 -8.31
CA GLU A 144 -6.74 -2.68 -9.18
C GLU A 144 -7.32 -4.07 -8.88
N ALA A 145 -7.83 -4.27 -7.67
CA ALA A 145 -8.49 -5.49 -7.27
C ALA A 145 -10.02 -5.40 -7.38
N LYS A 146 -10.58 -4.37 -8.02
CA LYS A 146 -12.05 -4.14 -8.13
C LYS A 146 -12.81 -5.37 -8.60
N ASN A 147 -12.27 -6.10 -9.56
CA ASN A 147 -12.91 -7.27 -10.17
C ASN A 147 -12.48 -8.60 -9.54
N GLU A 148 -11.73 -8.56 -8.44
CA GLU A 148 -11.17 -9.76 -7.82
C GLU A 148 -12.10 -10.36 -6.77
N GLU A 149 -12.20 -11.69 -6.79
CA GLU A 149 -12.87 -12.48 -5.77
C GLU A 149 -11.85 -13.04 -4.77
N PHE A 150 -11.76 -12.36 -3.63
CA PHE A 150 -10.86 -12.75 -2.55
C PHE A 150 -11.38 -13.99 -1.81
N ASP A 151 -10.51 -14.95 -1.52
CA ASP A 151 -10.88 -16.15 -0.75
C ASP A 151 -10.62 -15.98 0.77
N PHE A 152 -9.99 -14.87 1.17
CA PHE A 152 -9.76 -14.52 2.58
C PHE A 152 -10.96 -13.82 3.24
N LEU A 153 -12.12 -13.73 2.58
CA LEU A 153 -13.29 -13.04 3.12
C LEU A 153 -13.78 -13.67 4.43
N ASN A 154 -13.72 -15.01 4.55
CA ASN A 154 -14.10 -15.69 5.79
C ASN A 154 -13.11 -15.39 6.92
N PHE A 155 -11.80 -15.33 6.60
CA PHE A 155 -10.76 -14.93 7.55
C PHE A 155 -11.00 -13.51 8.12
N LEU A 156 -11.53 -12.61 7.30
CA LEU A 156 -11.89 -11.24 7.73
C LEU A 156 -13.19 -11.20 8.54
N LYS A 157 -14.21 -11.98 8.16
CA LYS A 157 -15.53 -11.97 8.80
C LYS A 157 -15.53 -12.63 10.17
N ASP A 158 -14.84 -13.76 10.29
CA ASP A 158 -14.76 -14.50 11.54
C ASP A 158 -13.62 -13.92 12.39
N GLU A 159 -13.95 -13.25 13.48
CA GLU A 159 -12.95 -12.66 14.39
C GLU A 159 -12.07 -13.71 15.07
N SER A 160 -12.60 -14.92 15.28
CA SER A 160 -11.93 -16.02 15.95
C SER A 160 -10.96 -16.77 15.03
N GLU A 161 -11.10 -16.62 13.71
CA GLU A 161 -10.21 -17.28 12.75
C GLU A 161 -8.78 -16.75 12.91
N THR A 162 -7.83 -17.67 13.07
CA THR A 162 -6.42 -17.38 13.35
C THR A 162 -5.51 -17.69 12.18
N LYS A 163 -6.00 -18.46 11.19
CA LYS A 163 -5.20 -18.92 10.05
C LYS A 163 -5.88 -18.58 8.74
N TYR A 164 -5.06 -18.36 7.73
CA TYR A 164 -5.50 -18.23 6.35
C TYR A 164 -4.58 -19.05 5.46
N SER A 165 -5.15 -19.93 4.66
CA SER A 165 -4.43 -20.84 3.75
C SER A 165 -4.93 -20.73 2.30
N GLY A 166 -5.53 -19.60 1.94
CA GLY A 166 -6.01 -19.36 0.57
C GLY A 166 -4.90 -19.01 -0.42
N LYS A 167 -5.29 -18.76 -1.67
CA LYS A 167 -4.40 -18.66 -2.83
C LYS A 167 -3.77 -17.28 -3.03
N TRP A 168 -4.24 -16.26 -2.33
CA TRP A 168 -3.82 -14.88 -2.60
C TRP A 168 -2.39 -14.65 -2.13
N ARG A 169 -1.58 -14.04 -2.99
CA ARG A 169 -0.20 -13.66 -2.70
C ARG A 169 -0.13 -12.14 -2.54
N LEU A 170 -0.24 -11.70 -1.30
CA LEU A 170 -0.38 -10.29 -0.94
C LEU A 170 0.99 -9.67 -0.77
N TYR A 171 1.24 -8.54 -1.41
CA TYR A 171 2.50 -7.80 -1.31
C TYR A 171 2.26 -6.36 -0.82
N PHE A 172 2.94 -5.98 0.23
CA PHE A 172 2.93 -4.59 0.68
C PHE A 172 4.33 -4.09 0.80
N VAL A 173 4.51 -2.83 0.48
CA VAL A 173 5.79 -2.16 0.62
C VAL A 173 5.64 -1.08 1.66
N LYS A 174 6.49 -1.13 2.69
CA LYS A 174 6.76 0.07 3.47
C LYS A 174 7.49 1.04 2.57
N ARG A 175 6.97 2.24 2.44
CA ARG A 175 7.73 3.35 1.91
C ARG A 175 8.81 3.73 2.91
N ASP A 176 10.05 3.40 2.58
CA ASP A 176 11.17 4.25 2.92
C ASP A 176 11.65 4.89 1.60
N PHE A 177 12.33 6.02 1.67
CA PHE A 177 12.80 6.78 0.50
C PHE A 177 13.81 6.03 -0.39
N SER A 178 13.98 4.71 -0.19
CA SER A 178 14.92 3.82 -0.87
C SER A 178 14.25 2.72 -1.70
N THR A 179 12.91 2.68 -1.78
CA THR A 179 12.19 1.54 -2.36
C THR A 179 12.06 1.54 -3.88
N ASP A 180 12.47 2.61 -4.55
CA ASP A 180 12.56 2.64 -6.00
C ASP A 180 14.02 2.85 -6.45
N LEU A 181 14.33 2.42 -7.68
CA LEU A 181 15.68 2.51 -8.24
C LEU A 181 16.17 3.97 -8.39
N LEU A 182 15.27 4.97 -8.27
CA LEU A 182 15.52 6.38 -8.53
C LEU A 182 15.31 7.31 -7.32
N GLY A 183 14.95 6.81 -6.14
CA GLY A 183 14.62 7.62 -4.96
C GLY A 183 13.29 8.41 -5.06
N LEU A 184 12.42 8.06 -5.99
CA LEU A 184 11.11 8.66 -6.25
C LEU A 184 10.03 8.14 -5.30
N ASN A 185 9.18 9.08 -4.96
CA ASN A 185 8.20 9.03 -3.90
C ASN A 185 6.83 8.46 -4.38
N ASP A 186 6.86 7.49 -5.33
CA ASP A 186 5.66 6.93 -5.97
C ASP A 186 4.81 6.05 -5.02
N ILE A 187 3.53 6.38 -4.85
CA ILE A 187 2.56 5.57 -4.08
C ILE A 187 1.46 4.95 -4.94
N GLY A 188 1.74 4.80 -6.24
CA GLY A 188 0.88 4.05 -7.15
C GLY A 188 0.72 2.59 -6.71
N THR A 189 -0.49 2.07 -6.82
CA THR A 189 -0.84 0.65 -6.62
C THR A 189 -0.60 -0.16 -7.89
N GLY A 190 -0.26 -1.44 -7.74
CA GLY A 190 0.16 -2.27 -8.88
C GLY A 190 -0.39 -3.68 -8.80
N LYS A 191 -0.49 -4.32 -9.97
CA LYS A 191 -0.74 -5.75 -10.09
C LYS A 191 0.26 -6.30 -11.09
N ILE A 192 0.98 -7.33 -10.68
CA ILE A 192 1.92 -8.06 -11.53
C ILE A 192 1.73 -9.56 -11.29
N THR A 193 1.90 -10.35 -12.33
CA THR A 193 1.76 -11.81 -12.25
C THR A 193 3.14 -12.43 -12.33
N PHE A 194 3.48 -13.25 -11.34
CA PHE A 194 4.66 -14.10 -11.33
C PHE A 194 4.24 -15.57 -11.39
N ASP A 195 5.21 -16.45 -11.59
CA ASP A 195 4.98 -17.91 -11.63
C ASP A 195 4.41 -18.42 -10.29
N GLU A 196 4.75 -17.75 -9.18
CA GLU A 196 4.38 -18.06 -7.80
C GLU A 196 3.00 -17.48 -7.40
N GLY A 197 2.43 -16.61 -8.25
CA GLY A 197 1.10 -16.06 -8.11
C GLY A 197 0.96 -14.59 -8.51
N ILE A 198 -0.24 -14.06 -8.29
CA ILE A 198 -0.54 -12.65 -8.55
C ILE A 198 -0.15 -11.82 -7.33
N VAL A 199 0.73 -10.85 -7.56
CA VAL A 199 1.23 -9.91 -6.57
C VAL A 199 0.45 -8.60 -6.74
N TYR A 200 -0.26 -8.20 -5.69
CA TYR A 200 -0.88 -6.88 -5.58
C TYR A 200 0.01 -6.03 -4.72
N GLU A 201 0.42 -4.89 -5.24
CA GLU A 201 1.20 -3.91 -4.53
C GLU A 201 0.29 -2.84 -3.93
N LEU A 202 0.49 -2.63 -2.63
CA LEU A 202 0.03 -1.45 -1.93
C LEU A 202 1.23 -0.75 -1.26
N SER A 203 1.47 0.49 -1.66
CA SER A 203 2.39 1.42 -1.00
C SER A 203 1.61 2.46 -0.18
N ASP A 204 2.08 2.75 1.03
CA ASP A 204 1.50 3.71 1.97
C ASP A 204 2.59 4.18 2.95
N ASP A 205 2.70 5.49 3.14
CA ASP A 205 3.67 6.17 4.02
C ASP A 205 3.54 5.73 5.47
N LYS A 206 2.33 5.28 5.83
CA LYS A 206 1.98 4.74 7.13
C LYS A 206 1.99 3.22 7.17
N PHE A 207 2.67 2.58 6.22
CA PHE A 207 2.93 1.15 6.26
C PHE A 207 4.29 0.88 6.89
N ILE A 208 4.38 -0.10 7.80
CA ILE A 208 5.64 -0.37 8.51
C ILE A 208 6.42 -1.54 7.91
N PHE A 209 5.83 -2.38 7.05
CA PHE A 209 6.48 -3.62 6.64
C PHE A 209 6.41 -3.95 5.15
N ASN A 210 7.48 -4.58 4.68
CA ASN A 210 7.43 -5.38 3.48
C ASN A 210 6.82 -6.73 3.81
N LEU A 211 5.60 -6.96 3.33
CA LEU A 211 4.80 -8.09 3.72
C LEU A 211 4.52 -9.03 2.56
N MET A 212 4.71 -10.32 2.81
CA MET A 212 4.28 -11.38 1.91
C MET A 212 3.59 -12.51 2.66
N ASN A 213 2.77 -13.29 1.97
CA ASN A 213 2.17 -14.52 2.50
C ASN A 213 2.46 -15.75 1.60
N PHE A 214 3.55 -15.71 0.84
CA PHE A 214 4.01 -16.80 -0.03
C PHE A 214 5.48 -17.14 0.18
N GLU A 215 5.93 -18.22 -0.46
CA GLU A 215 7.35 -18.62 -0.40
C GLU A 215 8.24 -17.49 -0.92
N LYS A 216 9.32 -17.25 -0.19
CA LYS A 216 10.21 -16.12 -0.41
C LYS A 216 10.96 -16.31 -1.73
N HIS A 217 10.80 -15.38 -2.66
CA HIS A 217 11.77 -15.26 -3.74
C HIS A 217 13.12 -14.89 -3.15
N SER A 218 14.17 -15.63 -3.50
CA SER A 218 15.51 -15.46 -2.95
C SER A 218 16.07 -14.04 -3.14
N CYS A 219 15.56 -13.28 -4.11
CA CYS A 219 15.99 -11.92 -4.42
C CYS A 219 15.45 -10.84 -3.47
N PHE A 220 14.31 -11.05 -2.78
CA PHE A 220 13.69 -9.97 -1.99
C PHE A 220 13.76 -10.20 -0.48
N LEU A 221 14.09 -9.16 0.29
CA LEU A 221 14.09 -9.19 1.76
C LEU A 221 12.68 -8.83 2.26
N MET A 222 11.95 -9.78 2.85
CA MET A 222 10.56 -9.55 3.31
C MET A 222 10.24 -10.30 4.60
N THR A 223 9.27 -9.76 5.35
CA THR A 223 8.72 -10.38 6.56
C THR A 223 7.36 -11.00 6.22
N ASN A 224 7.15 -12.28 6.55
CA ASN A 224 5.82 -12.89 6.39
C ASN A 224 4.80 -12.15 7.29
N ILE A 225 3.60 -11.85 6.78
CA ILE A 225 2.53 -11.18 7.55
C ILE A 225 2.27 -11.86 8.90
N PHE A 226 2.24 -13.19 8.90
CA PHE A 226 1.99 -13.99 10.10
C PHE A 226 3.20 -14.07 11.04
N ALA A 227 4.38 -13.63 10.62
CA ALA A 227 5.56 -13.60 11.49
C ALA A 227 5.33 -12.71 12.71
N ILE A 228 4.47 -11.67 12.62
CA ILE A 228 4.09 -10.81 13.75
C ILE A 228 3.52 -11.60 14.95
N LEU A 229 2.96 -12.79 14.72
CA LEU A 229 2.49 -13.70 15.77
C LEU A 229 3.63 -14.15 16.68
N ASN A 230 4.84 -14.29 16.14
CA ASN A 230 6.03 -14.68 16.89
C ASN A 230 6.47 -13.59 17.89
N ARG A 231 7.20 -13.97 18.94
CA ARG A 231 7.72 -13.02 19.93
C ARG A 231 8.91 -12.21 19.42
N ASN A 232 9.71 -12.79 18.52
CA ASN A 232 10.99 -12.24 18.06
C ASN A 232 11.00 -11.99 16.55
N TYR A 233 9.88 -11.55 15.99
CA TYR A 233 9.83 -11.25 14.56
C TYR A 233 10.71 -10.05 14.23
N VAL A 234 11.37 -10.13 13.08
CA VAL A 234 12.26 -9.07 12.58
C VAL A 234 11.48 -8.25 11.56
N LEU A 235 11.56 -6.93 11.74
CA LEU A 235 11.01 -5.97 10.80
C LEU A 235 12.03 -5.76 9.71
N VAL A 236 11.67 -6.16 8.49
CA VAL A 236 12.41 -5.78 7.31
C VAL A 236 11.91 -4.42 6.81
N LYS A 237 12.84 -3.48 6.62
CA LYS A 237 12.64 -2.20 5.93
C LYS A 237 13.42 -2.25 4.60
N GLY A 238 12.95 -1.57 3.57
CA GLY A 238 13.58 -1.52 2.25
C GLY A 238 13.31 -2.75 1.37
N VAL A 239 13.33 -2.54 0.06
CA VAL A 239 13.04 -3.55 -0.98
C VAL A 239 14.23 -4.46 -1.33
N GLY A 240 15.41 -4.22 -0.76
CA GLY A 240 16.67 -4.84 -1.19
C GLY A 240 17.41 -4.00 -2.24
N ASN A 241 18.57 -4.48 -2.70
CA ASN A 241 19.44 -3.72 -3.63
C ASN A 241 18.86 -3.57 -5.05
N ASP A 242 17.80 -4.29 -5.39
CA ASP A 242 17.24 -4.39 -6.74
C ASP A 242 15.91 -3.64 -6.92
N GLY A 243 15.43 -2.92 -5.89
CA GLY A 243 14.17 -2.17 -5.99
C GLY A 243 12.90 -3.00 -5.81
N GLY A 244 13.00 -4.32 -5.62
CA GLY A 244 11.85 -5.17 -5.33
C GLY A 244 10.86 -5.34 -6.48
N TYR A 245 9.65 -5.81 -6.15
CA TYR A 245 8.53 -5.79 -7.08
C TYR A 245 8.04 -4.37 -7.42
N HIS A 246 8.25 -3.40 -6.52
CA HIS A 246 7.90 -1.99 -6.76
C HIS A 246 8.64 -1.44 -7.98
N ALA A 247 9.96 -1.63 -8.06
CA ALA A 247 10.74 -1.19 -9.22
C ALA A 247 10.29 -1.89 -10.51
N GLN A 248 9.93 -3.16 -10.46
CA GLN A 248 9.42 -3.87 -11.65
C GLN A 248 8.07 -3.33 -12.12
N ILE A 249 7.16 -3.00 -11.19
CA ILE A 249 5.87 -2.39 -11.49
C ILE A 249 6.07 -0.99 -12.08
N LEU A 250 6.98 -0.20 -11.50
CA LEU A 250 7.34 1.12 -12.02
C LEU A 250 7.92 1.03 -13.44
N MET A 251 8.86 0.12 -13.67
CA MET A 251 9.45 -0.12 -15.01
C MET A 251 8.40 -0.55 -16.02
N MET A 252 7.46 -1.43 -15.64
CA MET A 252 6.35 -1.82 -16.50
C MET A 252 5.50 -0.62 -16.90
N ARG A 253 5.16 0.27 -15.96
CA ARG A 253 4.42 1.51 -16.25
C ARG A 253 5.22 2.46 -17.16
N LEU A 254 6.53 2.55 -16.97
CA LEU A 254 7.43 3.34 -17.83
C LEU A 254 7.41 2.82 -19.27
N PHE A 255 7.62 1.51 -19.46
CA PHE A 255 7.62 0.91 -20.80
C PHE A 255 6.27 1.02 -21.51
N GLN A 256 5.15 0.86 -20.79
CA GLN A 256 3.82 1.03 -21.39
C GLN A 256 3.59 2.45 -21.94
N ASN A 257 4.11 3.49 -21.27
CA ASN A 257 3.97 4.87 -21.72
C ASN A 257 4.97 5.26 -22.83
N MET A 258 6.08 4.53 -22.98
CA MET A 258 7.05 4.79 -24.05
C MET A 258 6.64 4.23 -25.41
N TYR A 259 5.82 3.17 -25.42
CA TYR A 259 5.38 2.48 -26.65
C TYR A 259 3.88 2.60 -26.90
N GLY A 260 3.17 3.41 -26.11
CA GLY A 260 1.73 3.68 -26.18
C GLY A 260 1.40 5.01 -26.84
#